data_AF-A0A2W5PXR6-F1
#
_entry.id   AF-A0A2W5PXR6-F1
#
_cell.length_a   1.000
_cell.length_b   1.000
_cell.length_c   1.000
_cell.angle_alpha   90.00
_cell.angle_beta   90.00
_cell.angle_gamma   90.00
#
_symmetry.space_group_name_H-M   'P 1'
#
loop_
_entity.id
_entity.type
_entity.pdbx_description
1 polymer ?
#
loop_
_entity_poly.entity_id
_entity_poly.type
_entity_poly.pdbx_seq_one_letter_code
_entity_poly.pdbx_strand_id
1 'polypeptide(L)'
;MRHTRDEGGRERCADRAEAGRGRRPFDYGALRLIVLGMIAEAPRHGYELIKAIAGRMDGAYSPSPGAIYPTLAWLEDMGFVVPEAEGGRKRYRITPEGATLLAANKAALAGIEARMRGQKGRRDAPEPVARAMDELKQALRSRIARGPVATSEAERIAAVLRAATQQMESIMTTQTPAANSLKSVATVATPKAAGYAAQLAKHFAHKIPARFEDGAGEITFPAGTCQLAAADGILTMTVAGATPEATAQLEDVVARHLLRFAFREELAIDWHPAGDAPAA
;
A
#
# COMPACT_ATOMS: atom_id res chain seq x y z
N MET A 1 -12.67 76.97 -5.49
CA MET A 1 -12.63 75.64 -6.14
C MET A 1 -11.58 74.78 -5.42
N ARG A 2 -11.98 73.70 -4.74
CA ARG A 2 -11.09 72.77 -4.01
C ARG A 2 -10.85 71.48 -4.81
N HIS A 3 -9.58 71.08 -4.84
CA HIS A 3 -8.99 69.73 -4.73
C HIS A 3 -9.50 68.53 -5.55
N THR A 4 -8.63 68.10 -6.47
CA THR A 4 -8.19 66.73 -6.84
C THR A 4 -8.80 65.51 -6.13
N ARG A 5 -9.21 64.48 -6.90
CA ARG A 5 -8.66 63.10 -6.79
C ARG A 5 -9.04 62.20 -7.98
N ASP A 6 -8.04 61.45 -8.42
CA ASP A 6 -8.04 60.26 -9.27
C ASP A 6 -8.55 59.03 -8.51
N GLU A 7 -9.52 58.29 -9.05
CA GLU A 7 -9.87 56.89 -8.74
C GLU A 7 -10.49 56.30 -10.03
N GLY A 8 -9.95 55.29 -10.70
CA GLY A 8 -9.42 54.05 -10.15
C GLY A 8 -10.44 52.95 -10.48
N GLY A 9 -10.24 52.27 -11.61
CA GLY A 9 -11.15 51.24 -12.11
C GLY A 9 -11.36 50.07 -11.15
N ARG A 10 -12.60 49.57 -11.13
CA ARG A 10 -13.18 48.32 -10.61
C ARG A 10 -14.70 48.59 -10.81
N GLU A 11 -15.57 47.74 -11.34
CA GLU A 11 -15.89 46.37 -10.96
C GLU A 11 -16.69 45.76 -12.12
N ARG A 12 -16.13 44.75 -12.81
CA ARG A 12 -16.91 43.74 -13.54
C ARG A 12 -16.40 42.38 -13.09
N CYS A 13 -16.86 41.95 -11.93
CA CYS A 13 -16.70 40.56 -11.49
C CYS A 13 -17.77 40.22 -10.46
N ALA A 14 -19.02 40.17 -10.93
CA ALA A 14 -20.14 39.70 -10.13
C ALA A 14 -21.10 38.90 -11.01
N ASP A 15 -20.60 37.86 -11.69
CA ASP A 15 -21.47 36.76 -12.13
C ASP A 15 -20.67 35.54 -12.64
N ARG A 16 -19.89 34.89 -11.75
CA ARG A 16 -19.43 33.50 -11.98
C ARG A 16 -18.84 32.86 -10.73
N ALA A 17 -19.67 32.55 -9.73
CA ALA A 17 -19.24 31.68 -8.64
C ALA A 17 -20.38 30.86 -8.01
N GLU A 18 -21.37 30.44 -8.79
CA GLU A 18 -22.33 29.40 -8.37
C GLU A 18 -22.27 28.18 -9.29
N ALA A 19 -21.05 27.70 -9.58
CA ALA A 19 -20.83 26.43 -10.25
C ALA A 19 -20.22 25.43 -9.26
N GLY A 20 -21.09 24.57 -8.72
CA GLY A 20 -20.71 23.28 -8.15
C GLY A 20 -20.04 23.33 -6.78
N ARG A 21 -20.85 23.37 -5.71
CA ARG A 21 -20.46 22.68 -4.47
C ARG A 21 -20.46 21.17 -4.74
N GLY A 22 -19.43 20.73 -5.46
CA GLY A 22 -19.04 19.33 -5.53
C GLY A 22 -18.92 18.83 -4.10
N ARG A 23 -19.60 17.73 -3.80
CA ARG A 23 -19.54 17.03 -2.52
C ARG A 23 -18.06 16.88 -2.16
N ARG A 24 -17.59 17.58 -1.11
CA ARG A 24 -16.19 17.47 -0.67
C ARG A 24 -15.93 15.99 -0.37
N PRO A 25 -14.87 15.38 -0.93
CA PRO A 25 -14.63 13.94 -0.76
C PRO A 25 -14.33 13.56 0.70
N PHE A 26 -13.98 14.54 1.54
CA PHE A 26 -13.84 14.38 2.98
C PHE A 26 -14.63 15.46 3.73
N ASP A 27 -15.25 15.05 4.84
CA ASP A 27 -15.61 15.98 5.90
C ASP A 27 -14.36 16.39 6.72
N TYR A 28 -14.51 17.37 7.60
CA TYR A 28 -13.41 17.87 8.43
C TYR A 28 -12.85 16.79 9.38
N GLY A 29 -13.64 15.81 9.80
CA GLY A 29 -13.19 14.72 10.67
C GLY A 29 -12.28 13.75 9.93
N ALA A 30 -12.68 13.34 8.72
CA ALA A 30 -11.87 12.50 7.85
C ALA A 30 -10.55 13.18 7.46
N LEU A 31 -10.58 14.47 7.15
CA LEU A 31 -9.36 15.22 6.83
C LEU A 31 -8.39 15.29 8.02
N ARG A 32 -8.89 15.50 9.23
CA ARG A 32 -8.07 15.50 10.46
C ARG A 32 -7.36 14.16 10.66
N LEU A 33 -8.06 13.04 10.50
CA LEU A 33 -7.47 11.70 10.65
C LEU A 33 -6.41 11.41 9.58
N ILE A 34 -6.65 11.81 8.32
CA ILE A 34 -5.66 11.68 7.25
C ILE A 34 -4.41 12.49 7.58
N VAL A 35 -4.58 13.77 7.94
CA VAL A 35 -3.45 14.67 8.26
C VAL A 35 -2.65 14.14 9.44
N LEU A 36 -3.33 13.71 10.52
CA LEU A 36 -2.69 13.14 11.70
C LEU A 36 -1.95 11.83 11.35
N GLY A 37 -2.55 10.95 10.57
CA GLY A 37 -1.91 9.70 10.11
C GLY A 37 -0.65 9.96 9.30
N MET A 38 -0.67 10.94 8.40
CA MET A 38 0.49 11.30 7.58
C MET A 38 1.62 11.93 8.40
N ILE A 39 1.29 12.69 9.46
CA ILE A 39 2.26 13.24 10.42
C ILE A 39 2.86 12.15 11.30
N ALA A 40 2.09 11.10 11.61
CA ALA A 40 2.56 9.94 12.36
C ALA A 40 3.61 9.13 11.59
N GLU A 41 3.48 9.04 10.25
CA GLU A 41 4.48 8.40 9.38
C GLU A 41 5.81 9.18 9.37
N ALA A 42 5.74 10.51 9.26
CA ALA A 42 6.91 11.39 9.23
C ALA A 42 6.50 12.82 9.56
N PRO A 43 7.37 13.62 10.22
CA PRO A 43 7.12 15.05 10.42
C PRO A 43 6.95 15.79 9.09
N ARG A 44 5.82 16.50 8.94
CA ARG A 44 5.45 17.14 7.66
C ARG A 44 5.01 18.58 7.85
N HIS A 45 5.29 19.39 6.83
CA HIS A 45 4.71 20.73 6.68
C HIS A 45 3.34 20.64 5.99
N GLY A 46 2.47 21.61 6.27
CA GLY A 46 1.18 21.80 5.57
C GLY A 46 1.25 21.68 4.03
N TYR A 47 2.25 22.23 3.36
CA TYR A 47 2.36 22.13 1.91
C TYR A 47 2.75 20.71 1.43
N GLU A 48 3.58 20.00 2.20
CA GLU A 48 3.90 18.60 1.93
C GLU A 48 2.66 17.71 2.11
N LEU A 49 1.81 18.02 3.09
CA LEU A 49 0.51 17.35 3.28
C LEU A 49 -0.42 17.59 2.09
N ILE A 50 -0.54 18.83 1.60
CA ILE A 50 -1.32 19.14 0.38
C ILE A 50 -0.82 18.31 -0.80
N LYS A 51 0.50 18.33 -1.06
CA LYS A 51 1.11 17.58 -2.16
C LYS A 51 0.91 16.07 -2.05
N ALA A 52 1.15 15.52 -0.86
CA ALA A 52 1.07 14.09 -0.65
C ALA A 52 -0.37 13.58 -0.71
N ILE A 53 -1.35 14.35 -0.20
CA ILE A 53 -2.78 14.04 -0.37
C ILE A 53 -3.15 14.12 -1.86
N ALA A 54 -2.77 15.18 -2.56
CA ALA A 54 -3.02 15.32 -4.00
C ALA A 54 -2.41 14.16 -4.82
N GLY A 55 -1.18 13.75 -4.50
CA GLY A 55 -0.51 12.62 -5.14
C GLY A 55 -1.19 11.28 -4.85
N ARG A 56 -1.65 11.04 -3.61
CA ARG A 56 -2.42 9.84 -3.24
C ARG A 56 -3.75 9.74 -3.99
N MET A 57 -4.27 10.86 -4.51
CA MET A 57 -5.52 10.91 -5.29
C MET A 57 -5.30 11.29 -6.76
N ASP A 58 -4.07 11.25 -7.26
CA ASP A 58 -3.72 11.55 -8.66
C ASP A 58 -4.36 12.86 -9.16
N GLY A 59 -4.31 13.89 -8.32
CA GLY A 59 -4.90 15.21 -8.59
C GLY A 59 -6.43 15.25 -8.65
N ALA A 60 -7.15 14.14 -8.47
CA ALA A 60 -8.62 14.11 -8.45
C ALA A 60 -9.21 14.98 -7.33
N TYR A 61 -8.45 15.13 -6.25
CA TYR A 61 -8.72 16.11 -5.20
C TYR A 61 -7.39 16.57 -4.62
N SER A 62 -7.33 17.85 -4.26
CA SER A 62 -6.22 18.43 -3.51
C SER A 62 -6.83 19.34 -2.44
N PRO A 63 -6.51 19.15 -1.16
CA PRO A 63 -7.04 20.00 -0.11
C PRO A 63 -6.43 21.39 -0.25
N SER A 64 -7.26 22.42 -0.13
CA SER A 64 -6.78 23.80 -0.19
C SER A 64 -5.97 24.15 1.06
N PRO A 65 -5.09 25.17 1.00
CA PRO A 65 -4.47 25.74 2.19
C PRO A 65 -5.48 26.08 3.29
N GLY A 66 -6.65 26.61 2.92
CA GLY A 66 -7.75 26.93 3.84
C GLY A 66 -8.46 25.72 4.45
N ALA A 67 -8.14 24.50 4.03
CA ALA A 67 -8.58 23.26 4.69
C ALA A 67 -7.48 22.66 5.57
N ILE A 68 -6.22 22.71 5.11
CA ILE A 68 -5.08 22.09 5.80
C ILE A 68 -4.61 22.91 7.01
N TYR A 69 -4.38 24.21 6.86
CA TYR A 69 -3.82 25.00 7.96
C TYR A 69 -4.77 25.14 9.15
N PRO A 70 -6.10 25.32 8.97
CA PRO A 70 -7.03 25.25 10.10
C PRO A 70 -7.10 23.87 10.75
N THR A 71 -6.90 22.79 9.97
CA THR A 71 -6.83 21.42 10.50
C THR A 71 -5.58 21.23 11.35
N LEU A 72 -4.42 21.74 10.91
CA LEU A 72 -3.17 21.70 11.67
C LEU A 72 -3.25 22.52 12.95
N ALA A 73 -3.79 23.74 12.87
CA ALA A 73 -4.02 24.58 14.05
C ALA A 73 -4.90 23.87 15.08
N TRP A 74 -6.00 23.25 14.63
CA TRP A 74 -6.87 22.48 15.53
C TRP A 74 -6.16 21.26 16.15
N LEU A 75 -5.35 20.53 15.38
CA LEU A 75 -4.58 19.40 15.91
C LEU A 75 -3.52 19.86 16.92
N GLU A 76 -2.92 21.03 16.72
CA GLU A 76 -1.95 21.65 17.64
C GLU A 76 -2.65 22.13 18.92
N ASP A 77 -3.75 22.87 18.81
CA ASP A 77 -4.55 23.37 19.95
C ASP A 77 -5.06 22.23 20.84
N MET A 78 -5.42 21.09 20.23
CA MET A 78 -5.86 19.89 20.95
C MET A 78 -4.69 19.05 21.49
N GLY A 79 -3.45 19.44 21.22
CA GLY A 79 -2.25 18.75 21.71
C GLY A 79 -1.95 17.42 20.99
N PHE A 80 -2.50 17.18 19.80
CA PHE A 80 -2.24 15.96 19.03
C PHE A 80 -0.99 16.05 18.15
N VAL A 81 -0.55 17.26 17.83
CA VAL A 81 0.70 17.53 17.11
C VAL A 81 1.42 18.71 17.76
N VAL A 82 2.73 18.76 17.60
CA VAL A 82 3.57 19.88 18.03
C VAL A 82 4.43 20.40 16.88
N PRO A 83 4.65 21.71 16.78
CA PRO A 83 5.54 22.28 15.79
C PRO A 83 7.00 21.96 16.15
N GLU A 84 7.76 21.54 15.16
CA GLU A 84 9.20 21.34 15.20
C GLU A 84 9.85 22.36 14.24
N ALA A 85 10.75 23.18 14.78
CA ALA A 85 11.44 24.21 14.02
C ALA A 85 12.70 23.62 13.38
N GLU A 86 12.61 23.26 12.10
CA GLU A 86 13.74 22.78 11.32
C GLU A 86 13.90 23.67 10.08
N GLY A 87 15.06 24.36 9.96
CA GLY A 87 15.41 25.10 8.74
C GLY A 87 14.46 26.24 8.33
N GLY A 88 13.81 26.91 9.28
CA GLY A 88 12.97 28.09 9.02
C GLY A 88 11.55 27.79 8.50
N ARG A 89 11.14 26.51 8.43
CA ARG A 89 9.77 26.10 8.08
C ARG A 89 9.20 25.21 9.19
N LYS A 90 7.97 25.48 9.65
CA LYS A 90 7.32 24.71 10.72
C LYS A 90 6.87 23.34 10.19
N ARG A 91 7.55 22.27 10.62
CA ARG A 91 7.06 20.89 10.47
C ARG A 91 6.23 20.53 11.69
N TYR A 92 5.27 19.63 11.54
CA TYR A 92 4.48 19.13 12.67
C TYR A 92 4.87 17.68 12.93
N ARG A 93 5.06 17.34 14.21
CA ARG A 93 5.32 15.98 14.70
C ARG A 93 4.18 15.54 15.61
N ILE A 94 3.83 14.26 15.57
CA ILE A 94 2.78 13.69 16.41
C ILE A 94 3.18 13.63 17.89
N THR A 95 2.22 13.81 18.79
CA THR A 95 2.37 13.63 20.25
C THR A 95 1.89 12.23 20.69
N PRO A 96 2.22 11.78 21.92
CA PRO A 96 1.66 10.55 22.49
C PRO A 96 0.12 10.53 22.50
N GLU A 97 -0.51 11.67 22.78
CA GLU A 97 -1.97 11.85 22.76
C GLU A 97 -2.53 11.69 21.35
N GLY A 98 -1.85 12.29 20.36
CA GLY A 98 -2.19 12.13 18.94
C GLY A 98 -2.05 10.68 18.47
N ALA A 99 -1.00 9.97 18.90
CA ALA A 99 -0.81 8.55 18.58
C ALA A 99 -1.92 7.67 19.18
N THR A 100 -2.39 7.99 20.38
CA THR A 100 -3.51 7.31 21.04
C THR A 100 -4.82 7.54 20.27
N LEU A 101 -5.10 8.77 19.85
CA LEU A 101 -6.26 9.09 19.01
C LEU A 101 -6.21 8.32 17.69
N LEU A 102 -5.03 8.25 17.06
CA LEU A 102 -4.84 7.54 15.80
C LEU A 102 -5.07 6.03 15.96
N ALA A 103 -4.55 5.44 17.04
CA ALA A 103 -4.77 4.02 17.36
C ALA A 103 -6.26 3.71 17.58
N ALA A 104 -6.97 4.56 18.33
CA ALA A 104 -8.42 4.43 18.55
C ALA A 104 -9.23 4.56 17.26
N ASN A 105 -8.73 5.29 16.26
CA ASN A 105 -9.41 5.54 14.99
C ASN A 105 -8.82 4.76 13.81
N LYS A 106 -8.01 3.72 14.06
CA LYS A 106 -7.30 2.96 13.02
C LYS A 106 -8.25 2.37 11.96
N ALA A 107 -9.39 1.82 12.38
CA ALA A 107 -10.39 1.26 11.47
C ALA A 107 -11.03 2.34 10.58
N ALA A 108 -11.35 3.51 11.17
CA ALA A 108 -11.91 4.64 10.42
C ALA A 108 -10.91 5.18 9.40
N LEU A 109 -9.65 5.35 9.79
CA LEU A 109 -8.56 5.78 8.90
C LEU A 109 -8.37 4.78 7.75
N ALA A 110 -8.29 3.48 8.03
CA ALA A 110 -8.16 2.45 7.00
C ALA A 110 -9.32 2.48 5.98
N GLY A 111 -10.55 2.71 6.45
CA GLY A 111 -11.72 2.86 5.56
C GLY A 111 -11.64 4.11 4.68
N ILE A 112 -11.13 5.22 5.20
CA ILE A 112 -10.90 6.46 4.44
C ILE A 112 -9.81 6.25 3.37
N GLU A 113 -8.69 5.63 3.74
CA GLU A 113 -7.59 5.35 2.82
C GLU A 113 -7.97 4.34 1.73
N ALA A 114 -8.76 3.32 2.06
CA ALA A 114 -9.26 2.37 1.08
C ALA A 114 -10.12 3.06 0.01
N ARG A 115 -10.95 4.04 0.40
CA ARG A 115 -11.73 4.86 -0.55
C ARG A 115 -10.81 5.71 -1.44
N MET A 116 -9.76 6.30 -0.88
CA MET A 116 -8.76 7.04 -1.64
C MET A 116 -8.08 6.16 -2.71
N ARG A 117 -7.65 4.95 -2.33
CA ARG A 117 -7.04 3.99 -3.26
C ARG A 117 -8.02 3.46 -4.31
N GLY A 118 -9.28 3.21 -3.93
CA GLY A 118 -10.32 2.73 -4.86
C GLY A 118 -10.63 3.70 -6.00
N GLN A 119 -10.38 5.01 -5.81
CA GLN A 119 -10.52 6.02 -6.87
C GLN A 119 -9.37 5.96 -7.88
N LYS A 120 -8.15 5.63 -7.43
CA LYS A 120 -6.97 5.42 -8.27
C LYS A 120 -7.11 4.16 -9.13
N GLY A 121 -7.52 3.02 -8.55
CA GLY A 121 -7.73 1.77 -9.29
C GLY A 121 -8.80 1.84 -10.40
N ARG A 122 -9.74 2.79 -10.32
CA ARG A 122 -10.71 3.07 -11.39
C ARG A 122 -10.15 3.89 -12.56
N ARG A 123 -9.12 4.72 -12.33
CA ARG A 123 -8.49 5.56 -13.36
C ARG A 123 -7.35 4.84 -14.06
N ASP A 124 -6.62 4.00 -13.34
CA ASP A 124 -5.53 3.17 -13.88
C ASP A 124 -6.04 1.85 -14.53
N ALA A 125 -7.36 1.68 -14.66
CA ALA A 125 -7.92 0.50 -15.31
C ALA A 125 -7.48 0.46 -16.78
N PRO A 126 -6.98 -0.69 -17.29
CA PRO A 126 -6.65 -0.85 -18.70
C PRO A 126 -7.81 -0.40 -19.59
N GLU A 127 -7.51 0.23 -20.74
CA GLU A 127 -8.52 0.78 -21.66
C GLU A 127 -9.70 -0.18 -21.92
N PRO A 128 -9.50 -1.50 -22.13
CA PRO A 128 -10.61 -2.43 -22.33
C PRO A 128 -11.56 -2.52 -21.12
N VAL A 129 -11.01 -2.50 -19.90
CA VAL A 129 -11.77 -2.58 -18.65
C VAL A 129 -12.52 -1.27 -18.40
N ALA A 130 -11.86 -0.12 -18.62
CA ALA A 130 -12.49 1.19 -18.49
C ALA A 130 -13.69 1.33 -19.42
N ARG A 131 -13.52 0.93 -20.70
CA ARG A 131 -14.59 0.94 -21.70
C ARG A 131 -15.77 0.04 -21.31
N ALA A 132 -15.50 -1.20 -20.90
CA ALA A 132 -16.56 -2.13 -20.47
C ALA A 132 -17.36 -1.58 -19.27
N MET A 133 -16.68 -0.92 -18.32
CA MET A 133 -17.33 -0.27 -17.18
C MET A 133 -18.21 0.91 -17.60
N ASP A 134 -17.85 1.63 -18.66
CA ASP A 134 -18.66 2.74 -19.17
C ASP A 134 -19.90 2.25 -19.92
N GLU A 135 -19.77 1.19 -20.72
CA GLU A 135 -20.90 0.49 -21.36
C GLU A 135 -21.90 -0.02 -20.30
N LEU A 136 -21.41 -0.63 -19.22
CA LEU A 136 -22.25 -1.09 -18.12
C LEU A 136 -23.00 0.07 -17.43
N LYS A 137 -22.31 1.16 -17.10
CA LYS A 137 -22.93 2.35 -16.49
C LYS A 137 -23.98 2.95 -17.42
N GLN A 138 -23.70 3.01 -18.72
CA GLN A 138 -24.63 3.55 -19.70
C GLN A 138 -25.89 2.69 -19.81
N ALA A 139 -25.76 1.36 -19.80
CA ALA A 139 -26.89 0.44 -19.78
C ALA A 139 -27.76 0.62 -18.52
N LEU A 140 -27.14 0.71 -17.34
CA LEU A 140 -27.87 0.93 -16.08
C LEU A 140 -28.59 2.28 -16.05
N ARG A 141 -27.91 3.36 -16.47
CA ARG A 141 -28.52 4.70 -16.57
C ARG A 141 -29.71 4.69 -17.53
N SER A 142 -29.55 4.05 -18.68
CA SER A 142 -30.61 3.92 -19.68
C SER A 142 -31.81 3.14 -19.13
N ARG A 143 -31.58 2.11 -18.31
CA ARG A 143 -32.66 1.36 -17.64
C ARG A 143 -33.38 2.20 -16.59
N ILE A 144 -32.64 2.91 -15.74
CA ILE A 144 -33.22 3.73 -14.67
C ILE A 144 -34.02 4.91 -15.26
N ALA A 145 -33.56 5.49 -16.37
CA ALA A 145 -34.25 6.58 -17.06
C ALA A 145 -35.63 6.19 -17.62
N ARG A 146 -35.91 4.89 -17.82
CA ARG A 146 -37.21 4.38 -18.30
C ARG A 146 -38.28 4.32 -17.20
N GLY A 147 -37.95 4.73 -15.97
CA GLY A 147 -38.87 4.73 -14.83
C GLY A 147 -38.52 3.67 -13.78
N PRO A 148 -39.39 3.52 -12.75
CA PRO A 148 -39.10 2.72 -11.57
C PRO A 148 -38.74 1.27 -11.92
N VAL A 149 -37.73 0.74 -11.24
CA VAL A 149 -37.29 -0.65 -11.41
C VAL A 149 -38.05 -1.50 -10.41
N ALA A 150 -38.77 -2.52 -10.90
CA ALA A 150 -39.43 -3.47 -10.02
C ALA A 150 -38.40 -4.26 -9.21
N THR A 151 -38.73 -4.64 -7.97
CA THR A 151 -37.80 -5.35 -7.06
C THR A 151 -37.21 -6.60 -7.71
N SER A 152 -38.04 -7.41 -8.39
CA SER A 152 -37.60 -8.63 -9.09
C SER A 152 -36.66 -8.35 -10.27
N GLU A 153 -36.73 -7.18 -10.89
CA GLU A 153 -35.80 -6.78 -11.95
C GLU A 153 -34.49 -6.25 -11.38
N ALA A 154 -34.55 -5.47 -10.30
CA ALA A 154 -33.36 -5.05 -9.57
C ALA A 154 -32.57 -6.24 -9.03
N GLU A 155 -33.26 -7.27 -8.51
CA GLU A 155 -32.65 -8.52 -8.05
C GLU A 155 -31.96 -9.28 -9.17
N ARG A 156 -32.58 -9.36 -10.37
CA ARG A 156 -31.96 -9.97 -11.55
C ARG A 156 -30.71 -9.22 -11.99
N ILE A 157 -30.75 -7.88 -12.05
CA ILE A 157 -29.58 -7.06 -12.38
C ILE A 157 -28.46 -7.26 -11.35
N ALA A 158 -28.79 -7.26 -10.06
CA ALA A 158 -27.82 -7.50 -8.99
C ALA A 158 -27.23 -8.92 -9.03
N ALA A 159 -28.00 -9.93 -9.44
CA ALA A 159 -27.50 -11.29 -9.63
C ALA A 159 -26.46 -11.36 -10.75
N VAL A 160 -26.70 -10.69 -11.89
CA VAL A 160 -25.74 -10.61 -12.99
C VAL A 160 -24.44 -9.92 -12.56
N LEU A 161 -24.52 -8.80 -11.86
CA LEU A 161 -23.34 -8.08 -11.36
C LEU A 161 -22.52 -8.90 -10.36
N ARG A 162 -23.19 -9.65 -9.46
CA ARG A 162 -22.52 -10.55 -8.52
C ARG A 162 -21.84 -11.72 -9.24
N ALA A 163 -22.51 -12.32 -10.22
CA ALA A 163 -21.90 -13.37 -11.04
C ALA A 163 -20.67 -12.86 -11.80
N ALA A 164 -20.76 -11.67 -12.40
CA ALA A 164 -19.61 -11.02 -13.04
C ALA A 164 -18.47 -10.75 -12.05
N THR A 165 -18.79 -10.35 -10.81
CA THR A 165 -17.79 -10.17 -9.75
C THR A 165 -17.08 -11.48 -9.42
N GLN A 166 -17.83 -12.57 -9.22
CA GLN A 166 -17.27 -13.90 -8.96
C GLN A 166 -16.41 -14.40 -10.13
N GLN A 167 -16.82 -14.13 -11.37
CA GLN A 167 -16.03 -14.47 -12.56
C GLN A 167 -14.73 -13.66 -12.62
N MET A 168 -14.78 -12.35 -12.36
CA MET A 168 -13.58 -11.52 -12.27
C MET A 168 -12.66 -12.01 -11.14
N GLU A 169 -13.21 -12.33 -9.96
CA GLU A 169 -12.47 -12.93 -8.85
C GLU A 169 -11.87 -14.29 -9.22
N SER A 170 -12.54 -15.09 -10.04
CA SER A 170 -12.03 -16.37 -10.55
C SER A 170 -10.90 -16.16 -11.57
N ILE A 171 -11.00 -15.13 -12.43
CA ILE A 171 -9.93 -14.72 -13.36
C ILE A 171 -8.72 -14.21 -12.57
N MET A 172 -8.96 -13.39 -11.55
CA MET A 172 -7.92 -12.88 -10.64
C MET A 172 -7.35 -13.99 -9.73
N THR A 173 -8.11 -15.06 -9.46
CA THR A 173 -7.67 -16.24 -8.69
C THR A 173 -6.84 -17.20 -9.56
N THR A 174 -7.24 -17.40 -10.83
CA THR A 174 -6.39 -18.08 -11.84
C THR A 174 -5.19 -17.24 -12.27
N GLN A 175 -5.17 -15.97 -11.84
CA GLN A 175 -4.09 -15.01 -12.03
C GLN A 175 -3.70 -14.38 -10.68
N THR A 176 -3.57 -15.19 -9.64
CA THR A 176 -2.67 -14.90 -8.52
C THR A 176 -1.46 -15.82 -8.66
N PRO A 177 -0.45 -15.47 -9.48
CA PRO A 177 0.86 -15.55 -8.89
C PRO A 177 0.88 -14.50 -7.79
N ALA A 178 1.27 -14.90 -6.58
CA ALA A 178 1.64 -13.96 -5.54
C ALA A 178 2.43 -12.80 -6.16
N ALA A 179 2.09 -11.58 -5.72
CA ALA A 179 2.84 -10.36 -5.99
C ALA A 179 4.31 -10.70 -6.26
N ASN A 180 4.78 -10.37 -7.47
CA ASN A 180 6.13 -10.61 -7.98
C ASN A 180 7.09 -10.93 -6.84
N SER A 181 7.24 -12.23 -6.57
CA SER A 181 7.80 -12.70 -5.33
C SER A 181 9.17 -12.04 -5.19
N LEU A 182 9.39 -11.28 -4.12
CA LEU A 182 10.74 -10.90 -3.67
C LEU A 182 11.36 -12.18 -3.10
N LYS A 183 11.53 -13.13 -4.01
CA LYS A 183 12.14 -14.41 -3.77
C LYS A 183 13.56 -14.29 -4.24
N SER A 184 14.45 -14.84 -3.45
CA SER A 184 15.86 -14.91 -3.75
C SER A 184 16.30 -16.35 -3.56
N VAL A 185 17.10 -16.84 -4.49
CA VAL A 185 17.57 -18.22 -4.54
C VAL A 185 19.08 -18.21 -4.45
N ALA A 186 19.62 -19.06 -3.58
CA ALA A 186 21.03 -19.41 -3.57
C ALA A 186 21.19 -20.90 -3.80
N THR A 187 22.21 -21.25 -4.57
CA THR A 187 22.56 -22.64 -4.89
C THR A 187 23.98 -22.90 -4.41
N VAL A 188 24.14 -23.91 -3.57
CA VAL A 188 25.43 -24.26 -2.95
C VAL A 188 25.77 -25.70 -3.31
N ALA A 189 26.87 -25.90 -4.03
CA ALA A 189 27.40 -27.23 -4.33
C ALA A 189 28.14 -27.78 -3.10
N THR A 190 27.62 -28.84 -2.50
CA THR A 190 28.26 -29.53 -1.38
C THR A 190 27.76 -30.97 -1.26
N PRO A 191 28.66 -31.96 -1.09
CA PRO A 191 28.28 -33.36 -0.92
C PRO A 191 27.45 -33.61 0.36
N LYS A 192 27.38 -32.63 1.26
CA LYS A 192 26.61 -32.70 2.53
C LYS A 192 25.31 -31.89 2.48
N ALA A 193 24.78 -31.59 1.29
CA ALA A 193 23.60 -30.74 1.09
C ALA A 193 22.42 -31.10 2.02
N ALA A 194 22.02 -32.37 2.05
CA ALA A 194 20.92 -32.84 2.91
C ALA A 194 21.26 -32.71 4.41
N GLY A 195 22.52 -32.95 4.79
CA GLY A 195 22.98 -32.83 6.17
C GLY A 195 22.95 -31.39 6.67
N TYR A 196 23.44 -30.44 5.88
CA TYR A 196 23.39 -29.02 6.23
C TYR A 196 21.97 -28.46 6.23
N ALA A 197 21.14 -28.85 5.27
CA ALA A 197 19.72 -28.44 5.23
C ALA A 197 18.95 -28.95 6.45
N ALA A 198 19.11 -30.22 6.82
CA ALA A 198 18.50 -30.80 8.01
C ALA A 198 18.99 -30.12 9.30
N GLN A 199 20.29 -29.83 9.40
CA GLN A 199 20.86 -29.14 10.56
C GLN A 199 20.33 -27.70 10.69
N LEU A 200 20.19 -26.98 9.57
CA LEU A 200 19.62 -25.64 9.52
C LEU A 200 18.16 -25.65 9.98
N ALA A 201 17.32 -26.53 9.42
CA ALA A 201 15.92 -26.66 9.82
C ALA A 201 15.78 -27.02 11.31
N LYS A 202 16.59 -27.98 11.80
CA LYS A 202 16.60 -28.38 13.22
C LYS A 202 17.01 -27.24 14.15
N HIS A 203 17.97 -26.40 13.74
CA HIS A 203 18.39 -25.24 14.52
C HIS A 203 17.24 -24.24 14.71
N PHE A 204 16.49 -23.96 13.64
CA PHE A 204 15.38 -23.01 13.67
C PHE A 204 14.12 -23.57 14.33
N ALA A 205 13.88 -24.88 14.24
CA ALA A 205 12.73 -25.58 14.83
C ALA A 205 12.55 -25.32 16.34
N HIS A 206 13.61 -24.94 17.06
CA HIS A 206 13.53 -24.60 18.48
C HIS A 206 12.80 -23.26 18.75
N LYS A 207 12.79 -22.33 17.79
CA LYS A 207 12.22 -20.98 17.99
C LYS A 207 11.11 -20.64 17.01
N ILE A 208 11.12 -21.24 15.83
CA ILE A 208 10.17 -20.96 14.75
C ILE A 208 9.77 -22.26 14.05
N PRO A 209 8.60 -22.31 13.39
CA PRO A 209 8.19 -23.49 12.61
C PRO A 209 9.22 -23.80 11.51
N ALA A 210 9.80 -25.00 11.56
CA ALA A 210 10.75 -25.48 10.56
C ALA A 210 10.62 -26.99 10.41
N ARG A 211 10.62 -27.49 9.17
CA ARG A 211 10.61 -28.92 8.83
C ARG A 211 11.58 -29.23 7.70
N PHE A 212 12.14 -30.43 7.68
CA PHE A 212 12.94 -30.95 6.57
C PHE A 212 12.80 -32.47 6.51
N GLU A 213 12.22 -32.98 5.43
CA GLU A 213 11.90 -34.39 5.19
C GLU A 213 12.14 -34.72 3.70
N ASP A 214 12.63 -35.92 3.40
CA ASP A 214 12.83 -36.41 2.02
C ASP A 214 13.60 -35.45 1.08
N GLY A 215 14.61 -34.75 1.62
CA GLY A 215 15.45 -33.83 0.83
C GLY A 215 14.81 -32.45 0.59
N ALA A 216 13.63 -32.17 1.12
CA ALA A 216 12.97 -30.88 1.03
C ALA A 216 12.54 -30.36 2.41
N GLY A 217 12.54 -29.04 2.60
CA GLY A 217 12.12 -28.44 3.85
C GLY A 217 11.68 -27.00 3.73
N GLU A 218 11.07 -26.53 4.80
CA GLU A 218 10.52 -25.18 4.89
C GLU A 218 10.73 -24.63 6.30
N ILE A 219 11.16 -23.38 6.37
CA ILE A 219 11.33 -22.59 7.59
C ILE A 219 10.46 -21.33 7.46
N THR A 220 9.62 -21.08 8.45
CA THR A 220 8.71 -19.93 8.48
C THR A 220 9.19 -18.88 9.47
N PHE A 221 9.67 -17.75 8.95
CA PHE A 221 10.07 -16.59 9.75
C PHE A 221 8.91 -15.59 9.86
N PRO A 222 8.91 -14.71 10.89
CA PRO A 222 7.96 -13.60 10.94
C PRO A 222 8.04 -12.65 9.73
N ALA A 223 9.23 -12.55 9.11
CA ALA A 223 9.51 -11.68 7.96
C ALA A 223 9.31 -12.35 6.59
N GLY A 224 9.04 -13.66 6.54
CA GLY A 224 8.88 -14.41 5.29
C GLY A 224 9.17 -15.91 5.43
N THR A 225 9.37 -16.61 4.32
CA THR A 225 9.64 -18.06 4.31
C THR A 225 10.99 -18.39 3.69
N CYS A 226 11.56 -19.54 4.06
CA CYS A 226 12.73 -20.12 3.41
C CYS A 226 12.44 -21.57 3.08
N GLN A 227 12.55 -21.94 1.81
CA GLN A 227 12.49 -23.31 1.33
C GLN A 227 13.90 -23.84 1.12
N LEU A 228 14.11 -25.09 1.50
CA LEU A 228 15.36 -25.81 1.36
C LEU A 228 15.10 -27.03 0.47
N ALA A 229 15.96 -27.25 -0.51
CA ALA A 229 15.95 -28.47 -1.31
C ALA A 229 17.39 -28.98 -1.44
N ALA A 230 17.59 -30.25 -1.17
CA ALA A 230 18.88 -30.91 -1.28
C ALA A 230 18.75 -32.10 -2.24
N ALA A 231 19.40 -32.00 -3.40
CA ALA A 231 19.42 -33.06 -4.41
C ALA A 231 20.81 -33.09 -5.07
N ASP A 232 21.31 -34.29 -5.39
CA ASP A 232 22.52 -34.48 -6.21
C ASP A 232 23.78 -33.70 -5.75
N GLY A 233 23.95 -33.52 -4.44
CA GLY A 233 25.08 -32.76 -3.89
C GLY A 233 24.94 -31.24 -4.05
N ILE A 234 23.72 -30.75 -4.30
CA ILE A 234 23.37 -29.35 -4.42
C ILE A 234 22.33 -29.00 -3.36
N LEU A 235 22.59 -27.95 -2.60
CA LEU A 235 21.64 -27.33 -1.67
C LEU A 235 21.09 -26.05 -2.31
N THR A 236 19.81 -26.06 -2.65
CA THR A 236 19.06 -24.90 -3.11
C THR A 236 18.27 -24.31 -1.96
N MET A 237 18.42 -23.00 -1.75
CA MET A 237 17.77 -22.25 -0.69
C MET A 237 16.99 -21.12 -1.31
N THR A 238 15.68 -21.09 -1.10
CA THR A 238 14.80 -20.06 -1.66
C THR A 238 14.15 -19.29 -0.53
N VAL A 239 14.52 -18.02 -0.33
CA VAL A 239 13.85 -17.14 0.63
C VAL A 239 12.78 -16.32 -0.07
N ALA A 240 11.70 -16.00 0.64
CA ALA A 240 10.59 -15.17 0.14
C ALA A 240 10.18 -14.17 1.22
N GLY A 241 10.48 -12.89 1.00
CA GLY A 241 10.07 -11.80 1.90
C GLY A 241 8.84 -11.05 1.40
N ALA A 242 8.14 -10.37 2.30
CA ALA A 242 7.06 -9.45 1.93
C ALA A 242 7.57 -8.11 1.36
N THR A 243 8.81 -7.74 1.68
CA THR A 243 9.50 -6.53 1.17
C THR A 243 10.96 -6.87 0.78
N PRO A 244 11.63 -6.02 -0.03
CA PRO A 244 13.02 -6.26 -0.42
C PRO A 244 13.95 -6.32 0.79
N GLU A 245 13.70 -5.49 1.80
CA GLU A 245 14.47 -5.44 3.05
C GLU A 245 14.27 -6.72 3.87
N ALA A 246 13.02 -7.22 3.93
CA ALA A 246 12.73 -8.50 4.58
C ALA A 246 13.44 -9.66 3.85
N THR A 247 13.53 -9.60 2.52
CA THR A 247 14.22 -10.62 1.72
C THR A 247 15.73 -10.60 1.99
N ALA A 248 16.37 -9.42 1.93
CA ALA A 248 17.78 -9.26 2.26
C ALA A 248 18.11 -9.69 3.71
N GLN A 249 17.21 -9.43 4.66
CA GLN A 249 17.35 -9.90 6.03
C GLN A 249 17.32 -11.43 6.11
N LEU A 250 16.42 -12.08 5.36
CA LEU A 250 16.33 -13.54 5.33
C LEU A 250 17.57 -14.16 4.68
N GLU A 251 18.08 -13.59 3.58
CA GLU A 251 19.33 -14.01 2.94
C GLU A 251 20.49 -14.01 3.94
N ASP A 252 20.70 -12.90 4.65
CA ASP A 252 21.75 -12.73 5.65
C ASP A 252 21.61 -13.71 6.83
N VAL A 253 20.39 -13.85 7.37
CA VAL A 253 20.12 -14.79 8.47
C VAL A 253 20.44 -16.21 8.02
N VAL A 254 19.94 -16.63 6.87
CA VAL A 254 20.09 -17.99 6.37
C VAL A 254 21.55 -18.30 6.02
N ALA A 255 22.24 -17.41 5.31
CA ALA A 255 23.65 -17.57 4.96
C ALA A 255 24.57 -17.63 6.20
N ARG A 256 24.37 -16.73 7.18
CA ARG A 256 25.18 -16.70 8.41
C ARG A 256 25.04 -18.00 9.20
N HIS A 257 23.82 -18.57 9.28
CA HIS A 257 23.61 -19.82 9.99
C HIS A 257 24.17 -21.00 9.23
N LEU A 258 24.07 -21.04 7.90
CA LEU A 258 24.70 -22.09 7.09
C LEU A 258 26.23 -22.07 7.24
N LEU A 259 26.87 -20.92 7.10
CA LEU A 259 28.32 -20.76 7.28
C LEU A 259 28.78 -21.16 8.68
N ARG A 260 27.96 -20.93 9.71
CA ARG A 260 28.25 -21.35 11.08
C ARG A 260 28.27 -22.88 11.23
N PHE A 261 27.47 -23.62 10.47
CA PHE A 261 27.48 -25.09 10.48
C PHE A 261 28.55 -25.68 9.57
N ALA A 262 28.82 -25.01 8.45
CA ALA A 262 29.82 -25.41 7.47
C ALA A 262 31.23 -24.90 7.79
N PHE A 263 31.57 -24.59 9.04
CA PHE A 263 32.87 -23.99 9.43
C PHE A 263 34.14 -24.76 8.98
N ARG A 264 33.99 -26.00 8.50
CA ARG A 264 35.08 -26.86 8.00
C ARG A 264 35.15 -26.88 6.46
N GLU A 265 34.33 -26.10 5.78
CA GLU A 265 34.15 -26.06 4.32
C GLU A 265 33.93 -24.61 3.89
N GLU A 266 34.68 -24.13 2.90
CA GLU A 266 34.41 -22.82 2.30
C GLU A 266 33.24 -22.97 1.32
N LEU A 267 32.07 -22.46 1.71
CA LEU A 267 30.88 -22.43 0.86
C LEU A 267 30.75 -21.07 0.19
N ALA A 268 30.66 -21.05 -1.13
CA ALA A 268 30.20 -19.88 -1.87
C ALA A 268 28.66 -19.86 -1.86
N ILE A 269 28.07 -18.79 -1.34
CA ILE A 269 26.63 -18.59 -1.28
C ILE A 269 26.31 -17.30 -2.03
N ASP A 270 25.88 -17.46 -3.27
CA ASP A 270 25.45 -16.34 -4.11
C ASP A 270 23.93 -16.34 -4.23
N TRP A 271 23.31 -15.26 -3.76
CA TRP A 271 21.86 -15.05 -3.81
C TRP A 271 21.48 -14.28 -5.08
N HIS A 272 20.48 -14.78 -5.80
CA HIS A 272 19.96 -14.15 -7.01
C HIS A 272 18.43 -14.08 -6.97
N PRO A 273 17.80 -13.03 -7.52
CA PRO A 273 16.35 -12.93 -7.58
C PRO A 273 15.75 -14.12 -8.32
N ALA A 274 14.69 -14.70 -7.75
CA ALA A 274 13.98 -15.86 -8.30
C ALA A 274 13.21 -15.46 -9.58
N GLY A 275 13.95 -15.43 -10.68
CA GLY A 275 13.56 -14.97 -12.00
C GLY A 275 14.71 -15.17 -12.99
N ASP A 276 15.95 -15.10 -12.51
CA ASP A 276 17.14 -15.60 -13.20
C ASP A 276 17.47 -16.99 -12.67
N ALA A 277 16.93 -18.02 -13.31
CA ALA A 277 17.59 -19.32 -13.25
C ALA A 277 18.88 -19.21 -14.07
N PRO A 278 20.08 -19.56 -13.54
CA PRO A 278 21.20 -19.81 -14.42
C PRO A 278 20.82 -20.97 -15.32
N ALA A 279 20.73 -20.70 -16.63
CA ALA A 279 20.65 -21.76 -17.63
C ALA A 279 21.89 -22.65 -17.47
N ALA A 280 21.68 -23.89 -17.05
CA ALA A 280 22.61 -24.98 -17.22
C ALA A 280 22.01 -25.95 -18.25
#